data_AF-A0A3M1FQK1-F1
#
_entry.id   AF-A0A3M1FQK1-F1
#
_cell.length_a   1.000
_cell.length_b   1.000
_cell.length_c   1.000
_cell.angle_alpha   90.00
_cell.angle_beta   90.00
_cell.angle_gamma   90.00
#
_symmetry.space_group_name_H-M   'P 1'
#
loop_
_entity.id
_entity.type
_entity.pdbx_description
1 polymer ?
#
loop_
_entity_poly.entity_id
_entity_poly.type
_entity_poly.pdbx_seq_one_letter_code
_entity_poly.pdbx_strand_id
1 'polypeptide(L)'
;PTHLLLGVGMALILSGPLRAAWRRPGLHTSWRELGPALFSAGLLTGVFTFLMMFAHPVTVILAGARHRYFLTEVGQMAGVLGLIVTAGLLVGPMLLLLWRWRLPLGGVTAIWGLNTVVMLILDYEHVHALWLAVGMILGAGLADGLAYWLRPGRTRPKALHLWAFLAPVFLYSGYFTALLATEGTRWTVHLWAGGVFLGGATGFLLSLLVVLPGEVEGED
;
A
#
# COMPACT_ATOMS: atom_id res chain seq x y z
N PRO A 1 7.38 8.78 23.33
CA PRO A 1 6.70 10.10 23.45
C PRO A 1 7.16 11.17 22.42
N THR A 2 8.46 11.30 22.10
CA THR A 2 8.99 12.28 21.13
C THR A 2 8.76 11.93 19.66
N HIS A 3 8.58 10.64 19.35
CA HIS A 3 8.49 10.17 17.96
C HIS A 3 7.18 10.57 17.28
N LEU A 4 6.11 10.76 18.05
CA LEU A 4 4.84 11.28 17.52
C LEU A 4 4.97 12.75 17.11
N LEU A 5 5.64 13.57 17.90
CA LEU A 5 5.87 14.98 17.54
C LEU A 5 6.77 15.09 16.30
N LEU A 6 7.82 14.28 16.21
CA LEU A 6 8.65 14.17 15.00
C LEU A 6 7.83 13.69 13.80
N GLY A 7 7.01 12.65 13.98
CA GLY A 7 6.13 12.13 12.92
C GLY A 7 5.13 13.17 12.42
N VAL A 8 4.51 13.94 13.31
CA VAL A 8 3.62 15.06 12.96
C VAL A 8 4.39 16.14 12.20
N GLY A 9 5.57 16.54 12.69
CA GLY A 9 6.43 17.53 12.00
C GLY A 9 6.84 17.08 10.60
N MET A 10 7.26 15.82 10.46
CA MET A 10 7.60 15.22 9.17
C MET A 10 6.38 15.16 8.24
N ALA A 11 5.22 14.75 8.73
CA ALA A 11 3.99 14.70 7.93
C ALA A 11 3.61 16.09 7.39
N LEU A 12 3.71 17.13 8.22
CA LEU A 12 3.45 18.51 7.81
C LEU A 12 4.42 18.98 6.71
N ILE A 13 5.72 18.73 6.88
CA ILE A 13 6.76 19.10 5.90
C ILE A 13 6.56 18.32 4.59
N LEU A 14 6.44 17.00 4.69
CA LEU A 14 6.37 16.09 3.54
C LEU A 14 5.07 16.27 2.76
N SER A 15 3.97 16.70 3.39
CA SER A 15 2.70 16.98 2.69
C SER A 15 2.73 18.21 1.78
N GLY A 16 3.75 19.07 1.87
CA GLY A 16 3.84 20.34 1.15
C GLY A 16 3.65 20.22 -0.37
N PRO A 17 4.47 19.43 -1.09
CA PRO A 17 4.35 19.26 -2.53
C PRO A 17 3.00 18.65 -2.96
N LEU A 18 2.49 17.68 -2.21
CA LEU A 18 1.16 17.08 -2.47
C LEU A 18 0.04 18.11 -2.35
N ARG A 19 0.04 18.94 -1.29
CA ARG A 19 -0.95 20.01 -1.10
C ARG A 19 -0.84 21.09 -2.18
N ALA A 20 0.37 21.43 -2.60
CA ALA A 20 0.60 22.40 -3.67
C ALA A 20 0.05 21.88 -5.00
N ALA A 21 0.30 20.62 -5.34
CA ALA A 21 -0.28 19.99 -6.52
C ALA A 21 -1.82 19.93 -6.45
N TRP A 22 -2.39 19.64 -5.28
CA TRP A 22 -3.85 19.55 -5.10
C TRP A 22 -4.59 20.84 -5.48
N ARG A 23 -3.97 21.99 -5.22
CA ARG A 23 -4.51 23.33 -5.49
C ARG A 23 -4.26 23.81 -6.92
N ARG A 24 -3.45 23.10 -7.72
CA ARG A 24 -3.19 23.49 -9.12
C ARG A 24 -4.29 22.96 -10.04
N PRO A 25 -5.01 23.82 -10.77
CA PRO A 25 -5.93 23.38 -11.81
C PRO A 25 -5.16 22.89 -13.03
N GLY A 26 -5.76 21.95 -13.78
CA GLY A 26 -5.26 21.56 -15.11
C GLY A 26 -3.98 20.71 -15.15
N LEU A 27 -3.53 20.12 -14.04
CA LEU A 27 -2.37 19.23 -14.06
C LEU A 27 -2.56 18.06 -15.03
N HIS A 28 -1.57 17.83 -15.87
CA HIS A 28 -1.51 16.72 -16.81
C HIS A 28 -0.93 15.46 -16.14
N THR A 29 -1.22 14.30 -16.75
CA THR A 29 -0.68 13.00 -16.36
C THR A 29 0.79 12.86 -16.78
N SER A 30 1.68 13.62 -16.13
CA SER A 30 3.11 13.63 -16.42
C SER A 30 3.95 13.59 -15.15
N TRP A 31 5.08 12.87 -15.22
CA TRP A 31 6.07 12.81 -14.15
C TRP A 31 6.67 14.17 -13.78
N ARG A 32 6.79 15.09 -14.75
CA ARG A 32 7.31 16.44 -14.49
C ARG A 32 6.39 17.24 -13.57
N GLU A 33 5.08 16.99 -13.66
CA GLU A 33 4.07 17.73 -12.92
C GLU A 33 3.69 17.03 -11.60
N LEU A 34 3.51 15.70 -11.64
CA LEU A 34 3.07 14.92 -10.49
C LEU A 34 4.22 14.31 -9.70
N GLY A 35 5.42 14.18 -10.25
CA GLY A 35 6.57 13.54 -9.60
C GLY A 35 6.80 14.02 -8.16
N PRO A 36 6.96 15.34 -7.90
CA PRO A 36 7.12 15.84 -6.54
C PRO A 36 5.96 15.48 -5.59
N ALA A 37 4.72 15.46 -6.09
CA ALA A 37 3.55 15.08 -5.31
C ALA A 37 3.50 13.57 -5.02
N LEU A 38 3.95 12.73 -5.96
CA LEU A 38 4.04 11.28 -5.78
C LEU A 38 5.12 10.90 -4.77
N PHE A 39 6.31 11.51 -4.85
CA PHE A 39 7.35 11.32 -3.84
C PHE A 39 6.88 11.79 -2.46
N SER A 40 6.23 12.96 -2.40
CA SER A 40 5.60 13.49 -1.19
C SER A 40 4.58 12.51 -0.60
N ALA A 41 3.69 11.94 -1.42
CA ALA A 41 2.72 10.94 -0.98
C ALA A 41 3.38 9.63 -0.52
N GLY A 42 4.41 9.16 -1.22
CA GLY A 42 5.18 7.97 -0.85
C GLY A 42 5.90 8.14 0.47
N LEU A 43 6.57 9.27 0.69
CA LEU A 43 7.23 9.59 1.95
C LEU A 43 6.23 9.78 3.10
N LEU A 44 5.11 10.44 2.85
CA LEU A 44 4.04 10.59 3.85
C LEU A 44 3.48 9.22 4.26
N THR A 45 3.23 8.34 3.28
CA THR A 45 2.85 6.95 3.53
C THR A 45 3.93 6.23 4.33
N GLY A 46 5.20 6.45 3.98
CA GLY A 46 6.39 5.97 4.72
C GLY A 46 6.43 6.38 6.18
N VAL A 47 6.07 7.62 6.52
CA VAL A 47 5.98 8.08 7.92
C VAL A 47 4.94 7.26 8.69
N PHE A 48 3.76 7.03 8.10
CA PHE A 48 2.71 6.26 8.76
C PHE A 48 3.08 4.78 8.89
N THR A 49 3.65 4.16 7.86
CA THR A 49 4.11 2.77 7.97
C THR A 49 5.31 2.63 8.88
N PHE A 50 6.17 3.66 9.02
CA PHE A 50 7.25 3.69 10.01
C PHE A 50 6.70 3.68 11.44
N LEU A 51 5.72 4.55 11.73
CA LEU A 51 5.06 4.55 13.04
C LEU A 51 4.38 3.21 13.34
N MET A 52 3.97 2.50 12.29
CA MET A 52 3.36 1.17 12.35
C MET A 52 4.33 0.04 11.93
N MET A 53 5.65 0.25 12.02
CA MET A 53 6.62 -0.71 11.45
C MET A 53 6.50 -2.11 12.05
N PHE A 54 5.99 -2.24 13.27
CA PHE A 54 5.72 -3.52 13.93
C PHE A 54 4.56 -4.32 13.28
N ALA A 55 3.88 -3.77 12.28
CA ALA A 55 2.82 -4.42 11.52
C ALA A 55 3.18 -4.65 10.04
N HIS A 56 4.30 -4.08 9.55
CA HIS A 56 4.63 -4.10 8.14
C HIS A 56 5.33 -5.42 7.73
N PRO A 57 4.95 -6.05 6.59
CA PRO A 57 5.45 -7.38 6.23
C PRO A 57 6.97 -7.50 6.06
N VAL A 58 7.64 -6.43 5.64
CA VAL A 58 9.09 -6.41 5.39
C VAL A 58 9.91 -6.28 6.67
N THR A 59 9.37 -5.64 7.70
CA THR A 59 10.08 -5.34 8.97
C THR A 59 9.78 -6.35 10.08
N VAL A 60 8.78 -7.22 9.90
CA VAL A 60 8.45 -8.23 10.91
C VAL A 60 8.11 -9.59 10.29
N ILE A 61 8.67 -9.88 9.09
CA ILE A 61 8.53 -11.11 8.29
C ILE A 61 7.32 -11.97 8.72
N LEU A 62 6.14 -11.44 8.39
CA LEU A 62 4.86 -12.05 8.73
C LEU A 62 4.77 -13.45 8.14
N ALA A 63 4.25 -14.40 8.92
CA ALA A 63 4.12 -15.80 8.53
C ALA A 63 5.44 -16.56 8.29
N GLY A 64 6.58 -15.96 8.65
CA GLY A 64 7.88 -16.56 8.44
C GLY A 64 8.13 -17.86 9.21
N ALA A 65 8.59 -18.92 8.54
CA ALA A 65 8.79 -20.22 9.19
C ALA A 65 9.88 -20.22 10.27
N ARG A 66 10.81 -19.25 10.22
CA ARG A 66 11.90 -19.08 11.18
C ARG A 66 11.56 -18.10 12.31
N HIS A 67 10.42 -17.42 12.22
CA HIS A 67 9.99 -16.35 13.12
C HIS A 67 8.95 -16.84 14.13
N ARG A 68 9.40 -17.22 15.33
CA ARG A 68 8.55 -17.87 16.36
C ARG A 68 7.38 -17.01 16.85
N TYR A 69 7.50 -15.68 16.80
CA TYR A 69 6.48 -14.74 17.27
C TYR A 69 5.14 -14.87 16.55
N PHE A 70 5.12 -15.34 15.30
CA PHE A 70 3.89 -15.49 14.49
C PHE A 70 3.36 -16.93 14.43
N LEU A 71 3.91 -17.84 15.23
CA LEU A 71 3.48 -19.24 15.25
C LEU A 71 2.41 -19.53 16.31
N THR A 72 2.26 -18.65 17.30
CA THR A 72 1.18 -18.71 18.28
C THR A 72 -0.11 -18.15 17.67
N GLU A 73 -1.28 -18.52 18.23
CA GLU A 73 -2.57 -17.98 17.78
C GLU A 73 -2.60 -16.44 17.83
N VAL A 74 -2.10 -15.86 18.92
CA VAL A 74 -2.01 -14.40 19.09
C VAL A 74 -1.10 -13.78 18.02
N GLY A 75 0.04 -14.42 17.72
CA GLY A 75 0.93 -13.98 16.66
C GLY A 75 0.28 -14.03 15.28
N GLN A 76 -0.44 -15.12 14.98
CA GLN A 76 -1.19 -15.25 13.74
C GLN A 76 -2.25 -14.16 13.58
N MET A 77 -3.02 -13.88 14.64
CA MET A 77 -3.98 -12.78 14.67
C MET A 77 -3.30 -11.43 14.43
N ALA A 78 -2.20 -11.15 15.13
CA ALA A 78 -1.45 -9.91 14.97
C ALA A 78 -0.89 -9.75 13.55
N GLY A 79 -0.42 -10.84 12.92
CA GLY A 79 0.08 -10.80 11.56
C GLY A 79 -1.03 -10.53 10.53
N VAL A 80 -2.21 -11.15 10.68
CA VAL A 80 -3.36 -10.87 9.82
C VAL A 80 -3.84 -9.43 9.99
N LEU A 81 -3.90 -8.93 11.23
CA LEU A 81 -4.21 -7.53 11.50
C LEU A 81 -3.15 -6.59 10.90
N GLY A 82 -1.88 -6.97 10.93
CA GLY A 82 -0.80 -6.22 10.29
C GLY A 82 -0.96 -6.10 8.78
N LEU A 83 -1.38 -7.18 8.11
CA LEU A 83 -1.74 -7.16 6.69
C LEU A 83 -2.93 -6.21 6.43
N ILE A 84 -3.99 -6.28 7.23
CA ILE A 84 -5.17 -5.41 7.07
C ILE A 84 -4.79 -3.94 7.24
N VAL A 85 -4.07 -3.60 8.31
CA VAL A 85 -3.68 -2.22 8.61
C VAL A 85 -2.71 -1.68 7.56
N THR A 86 -1.73 -2.48 7.14
CA THR A 86 -0.80 -2.09 6.08
C THR A 86 -1.55 -1.88 4.75
N ALA A 87 -2.49 -2.75 4.40
CA ALA A 87 -3.30 -2.57 3.18
C ALA A 87 -4.10 -1.27 3.24
N GLY A 88 -4.71 -0.97 4.38
CA GLY A 88 -5.45 0.28 4.58
C GLY A 88 -4.57 1.51 4.44
N LEU A 89 -3.37 1.49 5.02
CA LEU A 89 -2.39 2.58 4.93
C LEU A 89 -1.85 2.80 3.51
N LEU A 90 -1.70 1.73 2.73
CA LEU A 90 -1.19 1.82 1.35
C LEU A 90 -2.29 2.18 0.34
N VAL A 91 -3.49 1.63 0.49
CA VAL A 91 -4.62 1.84 -0.44
C VAL A 91 -5.34 3.15 -0.14
N GLY A 92 -5.56 3.51 1.13
CA GLY A 92 -6.33 4.69 1.52
C GLY A 92 -5.86 5.99 0.84
N PRO A 93 -4.58 6.37 0.97
CA PRO A 93 -4.03 7.53 0.27
C PRO A 93 -4.12 7.38 -1.25
N MET A 94 -3.93 6.16 -1.77
CA MET A 94 -3.95 5.91 -3.21
C MET A 94 -5.33 6.13 -3.82
N LEU A 95 -6.41 5.77 -3.11
CA LEU A 95 -7.77 6.05 -3.55
C LEU A 95 -8.00 7.54 -3.76
N LEU A 96 -7.49 8.39 -2.86
CA LEU A 96 -7.58 9.84 -3.02
C LEU A 96 -6.79 10.33 -4.24
N LEU A 97 -5.58 9.80 -4.45
CA LEU A 97 -4.74 10.15 -5.60
C LEU A 97 -5.39 9.74 -6.93
N LEU A 98 -5.88 8.51 -7.02
CA LEU A 98 -6.55 7.96 -8.21
C LEU A 98 -7.92 8.60 -8.46
N TRP A 99 -8.60 9.05 -7.40
CA TRP A 99 -9.83 9.81 -7.53
C TRP A 99 -9.58 11.20 -8.14
N ARG A 100 -8.51 11.86 -7.70
CA ARG A 100 -8.18 13.23 -8.08
C ARG A 100 -7.46 13.34 -9.42
N TRP A 101 -6.54 12.41 -9.69
CA TRP A 101 -5.62 12.45 -10.82
C TRP A 101 -5.53 11.10 -11.52
N ARG A 102 -5.25 11.16 -12.83
CA ARG A 102 -4.74 9.99 -13.56
C ARG A 102 -3.23 9.95 -13.37
N LEU A 103 -2.75 8.92 -12.67
CA LEU A 103 -1.34 8.75 -12.40
C LEU A 103 -0.56 8.35 -13.67
N PRO A 104 0.69 8.83 -13.84
CA PRO A 104 1.56 8.34 -14.89
C PRO A 104 1.93 6.87 -14.60
N LEU A 105 2.31 6.14 -15.65
CA LEU A 105 2.84 4.78 -15.50
C LEU A 105 4.03 4.78 -14.53
N GLY A 106 4.02 3.84 -13.58
CA GLY A 106 4.95 3.71 -12.48
C GLY A 106 4.61 4.54 -11.24
N GLY A 107 3.52 5.32 -11.24
CA GLY A 107 3.15 6.17 -10.11
C GLY A 107 2.81 5.40 -8.84
N VAL A 108 2.05 4.30 -8.94
CA VAL A 108 1.73 3.42 -7.81
C VAL A 108 3.00 2.71 -7.35
N THR A 109 3.77 2.16 -8.29
CA THR A 109 5.04 1.49 -7.98
C THR A 109 6.03 2.43 -7.31
N ALA A 110 6.10 3.70 -7.70
CA ALA A 110 6.99 4.65 -7.06
C ALA A 110 6.58 4.93 -5.60
N ILE A 111 5.30 5.10 -5.30
CA ILE A 111 4.84 5.35 -3.93
C ILE A 111 5.04 4.11 -3.06
N TRP A 112 4.52 2.96 -3.50
CA TRP A 112 4.59 1.72 -2.72
C TRP A 112 5.99 1.13 -2.70
N GLY A 113 6.74 1.26 -3.79
CA GLY A 113 8.14 0.84 -3.86
C GLY A 113 9.04 1.71 -2.98
N LEU A 114 8.87 3.04 -3.00
CA LEU A 114 9.56 3.91 -2.05
C LEU A 114 9.23 3.54 -0.61
N ASN A 115 7.96 3.30 -0.29
CA ASN A 115 7.55 2.83 1.03
C ASN A 115 8.26 1.53 1.42
N THR A 116 8.23 0.54 0.54
CA THR A 116 8.87 -0.76 0.74
C THR A 116 10.38 -0.63 0.95
N VAL A 117 11.06 0.21 0.17
CA VAL A 117 12.50 0.47 0.30
C VAL A 117 12.81 1.14 1.64
N VAL A 118 12.01 2.13 2.06
CA VAL A 118 12.20 2.76 3.38
C VAL A 118 12.02 1.74 4.50
N MET A 119 11.01 0.87 4.41
CA MET A 119 10.80 -0.20 5.39
C MET A 119 11.94 -1.23 5.39
N LEU A 120 12.49 -1.57 4.22
CA LEU A 120 13.65 -2.46 4.08
C LEU A 120 14.90 -1.90 4.75
N ILE A 121 15.17 -0.59 4.61
CA ILE A 121 16.36 0.05 5.19
C ILE A 121 16.32 -0.01 6.72
N LEU A 122 15.13 0.08 7.32
CA LEU A 122 14.96 0.07 8.77
C LEU A 122 15.28 -1.29 9.41
N ASP A 123 15.15 -2.38 8.65
CA ASP A 123 15.35 -3.74 9.15
C ASP A 123 16.18 -4.59 8.18
N TYR A 124 17.31 -4.03 7.73
CA TYR A 124 18.20 -4.64 6.74
C TYR A 124 18.95 -5.89 7.28
N GLU A 125 18.87 -6.17 8.58
CA GLU A 125 19.59 -7.29 9.20
C GLU A 125 19.01 -8.67 8.83
N HIS A 126 17.78 -8.72 8.34
CA HIS A 126 17.14 -9.97 7.95
C HIS A 126 17.57 -10.40 6.54
N VAL A 127 18.26 -11.55 6.44
CA VAL A 127 18.82 -12.13 5.20
C VAL A 127 17.81 -12.21 4.03
N HIS A 128 16.52 -12.39 4.34
CA HIS A 128 15.48 -12.54 3.31
C HIS A 128 14.64 -11.27 3.07
N ALA A 129 14.79 -10.21 3.88
CA ALA A 129 13.99 -8.99 3.74
C ALA A 129 14.11 -8.34 2.36
N LEU A 130 15.31 -8.39 1.75
CA LEU A 130 15.52 -7.91 0.39
C LEU A 130 14.64 -8.64 -0.64
N TRP A 131 14.53 -9.97 -0.55
CA TRP A 131 13.72 -10.76 -1.48
C TRP A 131 12.22 -10.51 -1.29
N LEU A 132 11.78 -10.34 -0.04
CA LEU A 132 10.40 -9.98 0.29
C LEU A 132 10.05 -8.59 -0.26
N ALA A 133 10.95 -7.63 -0.11
CA ALA A 133 10.82 -6.29 -0.67
C ALA A 133 10.75 -6.32 -2.21
N VAL A 134 11.62 -7.09 -2.87
CA VAL A 134 11.57 -7.28 -4.33
C VAL A 134 10.22 -7.88 -4.75
N GLY A 135 9.73 -8.92 -4.06
CA GLY A 135 8.41 -9.51 -4.32
C GLY A 135 7.28 -8.49 -4.21
N MET A 136 7.29 -7.66 -3.16
CA MET A 136 6.32 -6.58 -2.98
C MET A 136 6.43 -5.51 -4.08
N ILE A 137 7.64 -5.09 -4.46
CA ILE A 137 7.85 -4.10 -5.53
C ILE A 137 7.32 -4.63 -6.87
N LEU A 138 7.53 -5.91 -7.18
CA LEU A 138 6.95 -6.55 -8.36
C LEU A 138 5.42 -6.57 -8.30
N GLY A 139 4.84 -6.89 -7.14
CA GLY A 139 3.40 -6.81 -6.91
C GLY A 139 2.84 -5.38 -7.08
N ALA A 140 3.57 -4.37 -6.62
CA ALA A 140 3.25 -2.96 -6.84
C ALA A 140 3.35 -2.56 -8.33
N GLY A 141 4.27 -3.17 -9.08
CA GLY A 141 4.34 -3.06 -10.55
C GLY A 141 3.09 -3.59 -11.24
N LEU A 142 2.58 -4.75 -10.81
CA LEU A 142 1.32 -5.31 -11.32
C LEU A 142 0.13 -4.42 -10.97
N ALA A 143 0.08 -3.90 -9.75
CA ALA A 143 -0.96 -2.95 -9.33
C ALA A 143 -0.92 -1.64 -10.14
N ASP A 144 0.27 -1.17 -10.50
CA ASP A 144 0.45 0.00 -11.37
C ASP A 144 -0.01 -0.25 -12.80
N GLY A 145 0.38 -1.38 -13.39
CA GLY A 145 -0.10 -1.81 -14.70
C GLY A 145 -1.62 -1.94 -14.74
N LEU A 146 -2.21 -2.48 -13.66
CA LEU A 146 -3.67 -2.53 -13.50
C LEU A 146 -4.29 -1.12 -13.43
N ALA A 147 -3.69 -0.18 -12.71
CA ALA A 147 -4.15 1.21 -12.65
C ALA A 147 -4.10 1.86 -14.04
N TYR A 148 -3.01 1.65 -14.78
CA TYR A 148 -2.82 2.18 -16.12
C TYR A 148 -3.86 1.63 -17.11
N TRP A 149 -4.19 0.34 -17.00
CA TRP A 149 -5.17 -0.32 -17.87
C TRP A 149 -6.62 0.03 -17.51
N LEU A 150 -7.01 -0.11 -16.24
CA LEU A 150 -8.37 0.15 -15.78
C LEU A 150 -8.74 1.63 -15.77
N ARG A 151 -7.74 2.51 -15.62
CA ARG A 151 -7.89 3.97 -15.48
C ARG A 151 -8.93 4.32 -14.39
N PRO A 152 -8.75 3.83 -13.15
CA PRO A 152 -9.69 4.08 -12.05
C PRO A 152 -9.77 5.58 -11.76
N GLY A 153 -10.96 6.04 -11.37
CA GLY A 153 -11.21 7.45 -11.07
C GLY A 153 -12.70 7.75 -10.95
N ARG A 154 -13.05 9.03 -10.80
CA ARG A 154 -14.43 9.49 -10.53
C ARG A 154 -15.46 9.02 -11.56
N THR A 155 -15.10 8.98 -12.84
CA THR A 155 -16.00 8.53 -13.92
C THR A 155 -16.08 7.01 -14.08
N ARG A 156 -15.28 6.24 -13.33
CA ARG A 156 -15.24 4.77 -13.39
C ARG A 156 -15.14 4.17 -11.98
N PRO A 157 -16.18 4.29 -11.14
CA PRO A 157 -16.16 3.80 -9.76
C PRO A 157 -15.93 2.28 -9.68
N LYS A 158 -16.53 1.49 -10.57
CA LYS A 158 -16.30 0.03 -10.65
C LYS A 158 -14.82 -0.32 -10.86
N ALA A 159 -14.11 0.44 -11.69
CA ALA A 159 -12.69 0.26 -11.93
C ALA A 159 -11.86 0.60 -10.68
N LEU A 160 -12.28 1.63 -9.92
CA LEU A 160 -11.66 1.98 -8.65
C LEU A 160 -11.84 0.87 -7.61
N HIS A 161 -13.04 0.31 -7.45
CA HIS A 161 -13.30 -0.80 -6.54
C HIS A 161 -12.48 -2.04 -6.89
N LEU A 162 -12.43 -2.40 -8.18
CA LEU A 162 -11.66 -3.54 -8.65
C LEU A 162 -10.15 -3.34 -8.40
N TRP A 163 -9.64 -2.14 -8.70
CA TRP A 163 -8.24 -1.81 -8.42
C TRP A 163 -7.95 -1.85 -6.92
N ALA A 164 -8.83 -1.30 -6.08
CA ALA A 164 -8.65 -1.27 -4.63
C ALA A 164 -8.62 -2.67 -4.01
N PHE A 165 -9.36 -3.62 -4.57
CA PHE A 165 -9.31 -5.02 -4.16
C PHE A 165 -8.04 -5.73 -4.66
N LEU A 166 -7.73 -5.60 -5.95
CA LEU A 166 -6.64 -6.36 -6.57
C LEU A 166 -5.25 -5.84 -6.21
N ALA A 167 -5.09 -4.55 -5.91
CA ALA A 167 -3.78 -3.96 -5.66
C ALA A 167 -3.09 -4.55 -4.41
N PRO A 168 -3.73 -4.66 -3.23
CA PRO A 168 -3.19 -5.40 -2.08
C PRO A 168 -2.97 -6.87 -2.37
N VAL A 169 -3.86 -7.50 -3.16
CA VAL A 169 -3.74 -8.91 -3.53
C VAL A 169 -2.45 -9.16 -4.30
N PHE A 170 -2.13 -8.32 -5.28
CA PHE A 170 -0.85 -8.41 -6.01
C PHE A 170 0.35 -8.15 -5.12
N LEU A 171 0.29 -7.13 -4.27
CA LEU A 171 1.36 -6.78 -3.34
C LEU A 171 1.68 -7.96 -2.39
N TYR A 172 0.65 -8.52 -1.75
CA TYR A 172 0.83 -9.62 -0.80
C TYR A 172 1.10 -10.95 -1.48
N SER A 173 0.58 -11.20 -2.67
CA SER A 173 0.98 -12.39 -3.45
C SER A 173 2.46 -12.33 -3.78
N GLY A 174 2.99 -11.17 -4.14
CA GLY A 174 4.43 -10.96 -4.34
C GLY A 174 5.24 -11.22 -3.06
N TYR A 175 4.79 -10.68 -1.93
CA TYR A 175 5.38 -10.95 -0.61
C TYR A 175 5.40 -12.45 -0.28
N PHE A 176 4.25 -13.13 -0.32
CA PHE A 176 4.13 -14.54 0.05
C PHE A 176 4.85 -15.46 -0.93
N THR A 177 4.90 -15.12 -2.22
CA THR A 177 5.69 -15.87 -3.20
C THR A 177 7.17 -15.81 -2.85
N ALA A 178 7.69 -14.62 -2.54
CA ALA A 178 9.08 -14.46 -2.10
C ALA A 178 9.34 -15.18 -0.75
N LEU A 179 8.39 -15.11 0.18
CA LEU A 179 8.48 -15.80 1.48
C LEU A 179 8.56 -17.31 1.31
N LEU A 180 7.67 -17.88 0.50
CA LEU A 180 7.64 -19.32 0.22
C LEU A 180 8.89 -19.81 -0.51
N ALA A 181 9.46 -18.98 -1.39
CA ALA A 181 10.68 -19.29 -2.13
C ALA A 181 11.98 -19.15 -1.29
N THR A 182 11.92 -18.46 -0.15
CA THR A 182 13.11 -18.18 0.68
C THR A 182 13.12 -18.98 1.96
N GLU A 183 12.35 -18.57 2.97
CA GLU A 183 12.32 -19.23 4.28
C GLU A 183 11.15 -20.19 4.47
N GLY A 184 10.13 -20.10 3.61
CA GLY A 184 8.88 -20.85 3.75
C GLY A 184 7.94 -20.25 4.80
N THR A 185 6.78 -20.87 4.94
CA THR A 185 5.80 -20.50 5.97
C THR A 185 5.35 -21.71 6.76
N ARG A 186 5.04 -21.50 8.05
CA ARG A 186 4.32 -22.47 8.89
C ARG A 186 2.83 -22.16 8.99
N TRP A 187 2.39 -21.05 8.42
CA TRP A 187 0.97 -20.73 8.34
C TRP A 187 0.29 -21.69 7.38
N THR A 188 -0.94 -22.08 7.72
CA THR A 188 -1.75 -22.90 6.81
C THR A 188 -2.12 -22.09 5.56
N VAL A 189 -2.42 -22.78 4.47
CA VAL A 189 -2.90 -22.13 3.23
C VAL A 189 -4.10 -21.22 3.47
N HIS A 190 -5.01 -21.64 4.34
CA HIS A 190 -6.19 -20.86 4.73
C HIS A 190 -5.82 -19.53 5.39
N LEU A 191 -4.77 -19.51 6.21
CA LEU A 191 -4.39 -18.32 6.96
C LEU A 191 -3.69 -17.29 6.08
N TRP A 192 -2.68 -17.70 5.29
CA TRP A 192 -1.98 -16.74 4.44
C TRP A 192 -2.82 -16.33 3.21
N ALA A 193 -3.54 -17.25 2.57
CA ALA A 193 -4.44 -16.89 1.46
C ALA A 193 -5.62 -16.05 1.96
N GLY A 194 -6.15 -16.36 3.15
CA GLY A 194 -7.14 -15.54 3.83
C GLY A 194 -6.61 -14.14 4.14
N GLY A 195 -5.37 -14.01 4.61
CA GLY A 195 -4.72 -12.71 4.82
C GLY A 195 -4.58 -11.87 3.54
N VAL A 196 -4.19 -12.50 2.42
CA VAL A 196 -4.15 -11.85 1.10
C VAL A 196 -5.54 -11.34 0.70
N PHE A 197 -6.57 -12.20 0.83
CA PHE A 197 -7.95 -11.83 0.52
C PHE A 197 -8.46 -10.69 1.40
N LEU A 198 -8.21 -10.74 2.72
CA LEU A 198 -8.61 -9.71 3.66
C LEU A 198 -7.92 -8.36 3.38
N GLY A 199 -6.66 -8.38 2.94
CA GLY A 199 -5.98 -7.19 2.44
C GLY A 199 -6.73 -6.55 1.26
N GLY A 200 -7.13 -7.36 0.28
CA GLY A 200 -7.95 -6.90 -0.84
C GLY A 200 -9.33 -6.40 -0.40
N ALA A 201 -10.02 -7.16 0.45
CA ALA A 201 -11.34 -6.78 0.99
C ALA A 201 -11.27 -5.45 1.74
N THR A 202 -10.20 -5.19 2.48
CA THR A 202 -9.96 -3.91 3.17
C THR A 202 -9.90 -2.75 2.16
N GLY A 203 -9.12 -2.91 1.09
CA GLY A 203 -9.05 -1.90 0.03
C GLY A 203 -10.40 -1.67 -0.66
N PHE A 204 -11.14 -2.75 -0.94
CA PHE A 204 -12.50 -2.67 -1.48
C PHE A 204 -13.44 -1.88 -0.56
N LEU A 205 -13.48 -2.20 0.74
CA LEU A 205 -14.33 -1.49 1.71
C LEU A 205 -13.97 0.00 1.79
N LEU A 206 -12.67 0.34 1.80
CA LEU A 206 -12.23 1.74 1.75
C LEU A 206 -12.68 2.45 0.47
N SER A 207 -12.70 1.75 -0.67
CA SER A 207 -13.15 2.34 -1.93
C SER A 207 -14.65 2.64 -1.94
N LEU A 208 -15.48 1.88 -1.20
CA LEU A 208 -16.90 2.19 -1.02
C LEU A 208 -17.11 3.50 -0.24
N LEU A 209 -16.21 3.85 0.67
CA LEU A 209 -16.29 5.12 1.42
C LEU A 209 -15.99 6.34 0.53
N VAL A 210 -15.17 6.16 -0.50
CA VAL A 210 -14.82 7.22 -1.46
C VAL A 210 -15.92 7.42 -2.49
N VAL A 211 -16.56 6.33 -2.93
CA VAL A 211 -17.69 6.35 -3.86
C VAL A 211 -18.99 6.43 -3.07
N LEU A 212 -19.39 7.63 -2.66
CA LEU A 212 -20.66 7.84 -1.98
C LEU A 212 -21.85 7.48 -2.91
N PRO A 213 -22.83 6.68 -2.46
CA PRO A 213 -23.95 6.20 -3.29
C PRO A 213 -24.95 7.25 -3.83
N GLY A 214 -24.65 8.56 -3.78
CA GLY A 214 -25.61 9.62 -4.14
C GLY A 214 -25.25 10.48 -5.36
N GLU A 215 -24.05 10.36 -5.95
CA GLU A 215 -23.66 11.18 -7.12
C GLU A 215 -24.15 10.60 -8.46
N VAL A 216 -24.93 9.51 -8.48
CA VAL A 216 -25.32 8.80 -9.71
C VAL A 216 -26.77 9.08 -10.14
N GLU A 217 -27.60 9.72 -9.32
CA GLU A 217 -29.03 9.98 -9.63
C GLU A 217 -29.34 11.43 -10.05
N GLY A 218 -28.38 12.15 -10.64
CA GLY A 218 -28.48 13.60 -10.88
C GLY A 218 -28.40 14.09 -12.32
N GLU A 219 -28.37 13.22 -13.32
CA GLU A 219 -28.44 13.60 -14.74
C GLU A 219 -29.26 12.56 -15.50
N ASP A 220 -30.58 12.72 -15.50
CA ASP A 220 -31.51 12.35 -16.58
C ASP A 220 -32.84 13.12 -16.39
#